data_AF-A0AB73RTH2-F1
#
_entry.id   AF-A0AB73RTH2-F1
#
_cell.length_a   1.000
_cell.length_b   1.000
_cell.length_c   1.000
_cell.angle_alpha   90.00
_cell.angle_beta   90.00
_cell.angle_gamma   90.00
#
_symmetry.space_group_name_H-M   'P 1'
#
loop_
_entity.id
_entity.type
_entity.pdbx_description
1 polymer ?
#
loop_
_entity_poly.entity_id
_entity_poly.type
_entity_poly.pdbx_seq_one_letter_code
_entity_poly.pdbx_strand_id
1 'polypeptide(L)'
;MSSMPEQYERIREMLNYLNKVPKPIVTEDMKEQLQILQNKEKILISYYRDGMVHDMYINILHIEPMTRTIYCTDAFSLNTGFKFYVKINLFREWEGAYMNEPKMKETENSVIEFIESVENEKKKADAYQLLEIFEEVTGYDAKMWGPSIIGFGSYHYKYASGREGDAPLVGFSPRKAKISLYLTYESEEREKLLVKFGKHTKSKACIYVNKLADIDIDVLKDLIKQTVETYQNLYPNE
;
A
#
# COMPACT_ATOMS: atom_id res chain seq x y z
N MET A 1 -12.24 -48.67 -14.27
CA MET A 1 -12.24 -47.52 -15.20
C MET A 1 -13.45 -46.67 -14.86
N SER A 2 -13.31 -45.68 -13.97
CA SER A 2 -14.43 -44.78 -13.65
C SER A 2 -14.61 -43.79 -14.80
N SER A 3 -15.82 -43.77 -15.35
CA SER A 3 -16.26 -42.80 -16.35
C SER A 3 -16.21 -41.39 -15.74
N MET A 4 -15.67 -40.44 -16.51
CA MET A 4 -15.67 -39.03 -16.17
C MET A 4 -17.11 -38.51 -16.01
N PRO A 5 -17.41 -37.69 -14.98
CA PRO A 5 -18.76 -37.15 -14.75
C PRO A 5 -19.27 -36.30 -15.93
N GLU A 6 -20.56 -36.41 -16.28
CA GLU A 6 -21.24 -35.71 -17.40
C GLU A 6 -20.99 -34.20 -17.48
N GLN A 7 -20.68 -33.55 -16.35
CA GLN A 7 -20.33 -32.12 -16.31
C GLN A 7 -19.07 -31.78 -17.14
N TYR A 8 -18.14 -32.72 -17.30
CA TYR A 8 -16.92 -32.52 -18.09
C TYR A 8 -17.16 -32.59 -19.61
N GLU A 9 -18.21 -33.31 -20.05
CA GLU A 9 -18.62 -33.32 -21.46
C GLU A 9 -19.17 -31.95 -21.88
N ARG A 10 -19.98 -31.31 -21.02
CA ARG A 10 -20.42 -29.91 -21.24
C ARG A 10 -19.26 -28.92 -21.34
N ILE A 11 -18.24 -29.07 -20.50
CA ILE A 11 -17.05 -28.22 -20.54
C ILE A 11 -16.29 -28.42 -21.86
N ARG A 12 -16.17 -29.67 -22.34
CA ARG A 12 -15.57 -29.97 -23.65
C ARG A 12 -16.34 -29.38 -24.81
N GLU A 13 -17.67 -29.44 -24.79
CA GLU A 13 -18.52 -28.81 -25.82
C GLU A 13 -18.36 -27.28 -25.83
N MET A 14 -18.32 -26.65 -24.65
CA MET A 14 -18.08 -25.20 -24.51
C MET A 14 -16.69 -24.78 -25.02
N LEU A 15 -15.65 -25.56 -24.72
CA LEU A 15 -14.28 -25.32 -25.20
C LEU A 15 -14.17 -25.53 -26.72
N ASN A 16 -14.88 -26.50 -27.29
CA ASN A 16 -14.95 -26.69 -28.74
C ASN A 16 -15.69 -25.56 -29.45
N TYR A 17 -16.67 -24.91 -28.79
CA TYR A 17 -17.35 -23.73 -29.33
C TYR A 17 -16.44 -22.49 -29.31
N LEU A 18 -15.66 -22.30 -28.23
CA LEU A 18 -14.66 -21.22 -28.12
C LEU A 18 -13.50 -21.36 -29.13
N ASN A 19 -13.11 -22.59 -29.47
CA ASN A 19 -12.08 -22.85 -30.49
C ASN A 19 -12.57 -22.71 -31.94
N LYS A 20 -13.89 -22.55 -32.17
CA LYS A 20 -14.46 -22.19 -33.48
C LYS A 20 -14.47 -20.68 -33.74
N VAL A 21 -14.24 -19.87 -32.70
CA VAL A 21 -13.95 -18.44 -32.89
C VAL A 21 -12.54 -18.35 -33.48
N PRO A 22 -12.34 -17.75 -34.66
CA PRO A 22 -11.01 -17.63 -35.22
C PRO A 22 -10.14 -16.87 -34.23
N LYS A 23 -9.12 -17.55 -33.68
CA LYS A 23 -8.10 -16.90 -32.85
C LYS A 23 -7.50 -15.77 -33.69
N PRO A 24 -7.33 -14.57 -33.13
CA PRO A 24 -6.72 -13.48 -33.87
C PRO A 24 -5.37 -13.96 -34.41
N ILE A 25 -5.16 -13.75 -35.71
CA ILE A 25 -3.89 -14.09 -36.35
C ILE A 25 -2.85 -13.16 -35.73
N VAL A 26 -2.06 -13.68 -34.80
CA VAL A 26 -0.89 -12.99 -34.25
C VAL A 26 0.19 -13.09 -35.31
N THR A 27 0.42 -11.98 -36.02
CA THR A 27 1.50 -11.89 -37.01
C THR A 27 2.86 -12.02 -36.33
N GLU A 28 3.89 -12.39 -37.10
CA GLU A 28 5.24 -12.52 -36.54
C GLU A 28 5.77 -11.19 -35.99
N ASP A 29 5.36 -10.06 -36.57
CA ASP A 29 5.52 -8.71 -36.03
C ASP A 29 4.91 -8.54 -34.63
N MET A 30 3.71 -9.08 -34.38
CA MET A 30 3.06 -8.99 -33.07
C MET A 30 3.76 -9.87 -32.03
N LYS A 31 4.32 -11.01 -32.44
CA LYS A 31 5.16 -11.84 -31.56
C LYS A 31 6.49 -11.17 -31.25
N GLU A 32 7.14 -10.54 -32.23
CA GLU A 32 8.36 -9.77 -32.02
C GLU A 32 8.11 -8.58 -31.08
N GLN A 33 7.00 -7.85 -31.23
CA GLN A 33 6.66 -6.77 -30.29
C GLN A 33 6.40 -7.26 -28.86
N LEU A 34 5.77 -8.42 -28.69
CA LEU A 34 5.57 -9.06 -27.38
C LEU A 34 6.91 -9.52 -26.76
N GLN A 35 7.84 -10.00 -27.58
CA GLN A 35 9.16 -10.45 -27.15
C GLN A 35 10.09 -9.27 -26.80
N ILE A 36 9.98 -8.15 -27.53
CA ILE A 36 10.64 -6.87 -27.20
C ILE A 36 10.10 -6.29 -25.88
N LEU A 37 8.80 -6.43 -25.61
CA LEU A 37 8.17 -6.00 -24.34
C LEU A 37 8.67 -6.80 -23.13
N GLN A 38 9.05 -8.08 -23.33
CA GLN A 38 9.60 -8.94 -22.28
C GLN A 38 11.09 -8.67 -21.99
N ASN A 39 11.83 -8.04 -22.92
CA ASN A 39 13.27 -7.77 -22.80
C ASN A 39 13.63 -6.34 -22.33
N LYS A 40 12.65 -5.51 -21.95
CA LYS A 40 12.95 -4.17 -21.42
C LYS A 40 13.39 -4.28 -19.96
N GLU A 41 14.67 -4.02 -19.69
CA GLU A 41 15.22 -3.93 -18.34
C GLU A 41 14.39 -2.93 -17.52
N LYS A 42 13.63 -3.46 -16.55
CA LYS A 42 12.92 -2.66 -15.56
C LYS A 42 13.90 -2.25 -14.49
N ILE A 43 14.17 -0.97 -14.37
CA ILE A 43 15.05 -0.44 -13.34
C ILE A 43 14.20 0.25 -12.28
N LEU A 44 14.44 -0.08 -11.02
CA LEU A 44 13.93 0.67 -9.89
C LEU A 44 14.76 1.95 -9.78
N ILE A 45 14.12 3.10 -9.95
CA ILE A 45 14.75 4.40 -9.73
C ILE A 45 14.21 5.01 -8.46
N SER A 46 15.12 5.37 -7.56
CA SER A 46 14.83 6.20 -6.39
C SER A 46 15.23 7.64 -6.70
N TYR A 47 14.30 8.59 -6.56
CA TYR A 47 14.58 10.02 -6.78
C TYR A 47 14.01 10.88 -5.65
N TYR A 48 14.68 11.99 -5.35
CA TYR A 48 14.24 12.93 -4.31
C TYR A 48 13.42 14.06 -4.93
N ARG A 49 12.18 14.23 -4.47
CA ARG A 49 11.28 15.28 -4.92
C ARG A 49 10.44 15.76 -3.74
N ASP A 50 10.23 17.07 -3.63
CA ASP A 50 9.34 17.69 -2.64
C ASP A 50 9.63 17.25 -1.18
N GLY A 51 10.91 17.00 -0.85
CA GLY A 51 11.32 16.59 0.49
C GLY A 51 11.20 15.09 0.77
N MET A 52 10.83 14.26 -0.22
CA MET A 52 10.59 12.83 -0.07
C MET A 52 11.38 12.03 -1.11
N VAL A 53 11.78 10.80 -0.74
CA VAL A 53 12.32 9.81 -1.68
C VAL A 53 11.15 9.05 -2.31
N HIS A 54 11.11 9.03 -3.63
CA HIS A 54 10.15 8.28 -4.41
C HIS A 54 10.85 7.13 -5.13
N ASP A 55 10.23 5.95 -5.09
CA ASP A 55 10.69 4.77 -5.82
C ASP A 55 9.71 4.50 -6.96
N MET A 56 10.22 4.35 -8.18
CA MET A 56 9.42 4.07 -9.37
C MET A 56 10.12 3.05 -10.25
N TYR A 57 9.37 2.04 -10.70
CA TYR A 57 9.82 1.14 -11.74
C TYR A 57 9.59 1.79 -13.10
N ILE A 58 10.63 1.92 -13.89
CA ILE A 58 10.54 2.43 -15.25
C ILE A 58 11.13 1.44 -16.25
N ASN A 59 10.58 1.44 -17.46
CA ASN A 59 11.21 0.77 -18.59
C ASN A 59 12.10 1.79 -19.29
N ILE A 60 13.42 1.60 -19.27
CA ILE A 60 14.33 2.49 -19.98
C ILE A 60 14.23 2.20 -21.47
N LEU A 61 13.97 3.26 -22.26
CA LEU A 61 14.00 3.20 -23.72
C LEU A 61 15.38 3.56 -24.25
N HIS A 62 15.95 4.67 -23.75
CA HIS A 62 17.23 5.19 -24.22
C HIS A 62 17.86 6.13 -23.18
N ILE A 63 19.19 6.24 -23.15
CA ILE A 63 19.94 7.15 -22.29
C ILE A 63 20.81 8.03 -23.19
N GLU A 64 20.70 9.35 -23.02
CA GLU A 64 21.50 10.38 -23.71
C GLU A 64 22.54 10.95 -22.71
N PRO A 65 23.78 10.43 -22.69
CA PRO A 65 24.76 10.77 -21.66
C PRO A 65 25.21 12.23 -21.74
N MET A 66 25.26 12.78 -22.96
CA MET A 66 25.68 14.17 -23.22
C MET A 66 24.76 15.18 -22.58
N THR A 67 23.45 14.88 -22.53
CA THR A 67 22.44 15.76 -21.93
C THR A 67 21.96 15.29 -20.57
N ARG A 68 22.48 14.15 -20.07
CA ARG A 68 22.05 13.47 -18.84
C ARG A 68 20.54 13.20 -18.81
N THR A 69 20.00 12.77 -19.95
CA THR A 69 18.57 12.50 -20.11
C THR A 69 18.34 11.00 -20.21
N ILE A 70 17.38 10.47 -19.44
CA ILE A 70 16.87 9.11 -19.62
C ILE A 70 15.48 9.22 -20.23
N TYR A 71 15.29 8.57 -21.37
CA TYR A 71 13.99 8.37 -21.99
C TYR A 71 13.43 7.04 -21.51
N CYS A 72 12.24 7.08 -20.92
CA CYS A 72 11.61 5.90 -20.38
C CYS A 72 10.11 5.91 -20.59
N THR A 73 9.51 4.75 -20.37
CA THR A 73 8.07 4.56 -20.33
C THR A 73 7.67 4.12 -18.94
N ASP A 74 6.58 4.71 -18.43
CA ASP A 74 5.94 4.26 -17.21
C ASP A 74 5.16 2.96 -17.43
N ALA A 75 4.51 2.46 -16.37
CA ALA A 75 3.67 1.25 -16.44
C ALA A 75 2.46 1.39 -17.38
N PHE A 76 2.14 2.60 -17.84
CA PHE A 76 1.05 2.91 -18.77
C PHE A 76 1.54 3.22 -20.18
N SER A 77 2.83 2.99 -20.48
CA SER A 77 3.47 3.24 -21.78
C SER A 77 3.48 4.72 -22.20
N LEU A 78 3.36 5.65 -21.26
CA LEU A 78 3.51 7.07 -21.55
C LEU A 78 5.01 7.41 -21.64
N ASN A 79 5.43 7.91 -22.80
CA ASN A 79 6.81 8.33 -23.03
C ASN A 79 7.12 9.60 -22.22
N THR A 80 8.07 9.51 -21.30
CA THR A 80 8.51 10.66 -20.50
C THR A 80 10.04 10.73 -20.49
N GLY A 81 10.58 11.93 -20.73
CA GLY A 81 12.01 12.20 -20.67
C GLY A 81 12.37 12.90 -19.37
N PHE A 82 13.32 12.35 -18.61
CA PHE A 82 13.80 12.94 -17.36
C PHE A 82 15.24 13.45 -17.53
N LYS A 83 15.46 14.74 -17.27
CA LYS A 83 16.81 15.35 -17.16
C LYS A 83 17.25 15.32 -15.70
N PHE A 84 18.40 14.72 -15.41
CA PHE A 84 18.91 14.61 -14.04
C PHE A 84 20.18 15.43 -13.83
N TYR A 85 20.25 16.12 -12.68
CA TYR A 85 21.40 16.91 -12.25
C TYR A 85 22.22 16.26 -11.12
N VAL A 86 21.78 15.10 -10.59
CA VAL A 86 22.38 14.46 -9.41
C VAL A 86 22.72 13.00 -9.69
N LYS A 87 23.82 12.53 -9.08
CA LYS A 87 24.43 11.20 -9.18
C LYS A 87 23.39 10.08 -8.95
N ILE A 88 23.11 9.29 -9.98
CA ILE A 88 22.22 8.11 -9.89
C ILE A 88 23.08 6.91 -9.52
N ASN A 89 22.73 6.22 -8.44
CA ASN A 89 23.24 4.87 -8.19
C ASN A 89 22.42 3.90 -9.05
N LEU A 90 22.99 3.52 -10.19
CA LEU A 90 22.45 2.44 -11.03
C LEU A 90 22.86 1.11 -10.40
N PHE A 91 21.95 0.45 -9.69
CA PHE A 91 22.18 -0.92 -9.24
C PHE A 91 21.86 -1.88 -10.39
N ARG A 92 22.89 -2.51 -10.95
CA ARG A 92 22.78 -3.68 -11.81
C ARG A 92 22.59 -4.89 -10.91
N GLU A 93 21.63 -5.76 -11.20
CA GLU A 93 21.39 -6.98 -10.43
C GLU A 93 22.70 -7.76 -10.26
N TRP A 94 23.11 -7.95 -9.00
CA TRP A 94 24.12 -8.91 -8.59
C TRP A 94 23.40 -9.92 -7.69
N GLU A 95 23.62 -11.20 -7.95
CA GLU A 95 23.05 -12.33 -7.23
C GLU A 95 23.22 -12.18 -5.72
N GLY A 96 22.08 -12.05 -5.05
CA GLY A 96 21.97 -11.69 -3.65
C GLY A 96 20.73 -10.84 -3.49
N ALA A 97 19.56 -11.43 -3.76
CA ALA A 97 18.29 -10.82 -3.42
C ALA A 97 18.30 -10.54 -1.91
N TYR A 98 18.66 -9.30 -1.53
CA TYR A 98 18.26 -8.75 -0.27
C TYR A 98 16.72 -8.72 -0.33
N MET A 99 16.11 -9.79 0.16
CA MET A 99 14.71 -9.78 0.56
C MET A 99 14.59 -8.68 1.59
N ASN A 100 14.26 -7.46 1.15
CA ASN A 100 13.87 -6.40 2.04
C ASN A 100 12.58 -6.88 2.68
N GLU A 101 12.69 -7.31 3.93
CA GLU A 101 11.53 -7.66 4.71
C GLU A 101 10.53 -6.49 4.69
N PRO A 102 9.22 -6.77 4.64
CA PRO A 102 8.20 -5.75 4.81
C PRO A 102 8.52 -4.90 6.05
N LYS A 103 8.78 -3.60 5.85
CA LYS A 103 9.08 -2.65 6.95
C LYS A 103 7.91 -2.46 7.91
N MET A 104 6.72 -2.89 7.50
CA MET A 104 5.48 -2.82 8.26
C MET A 104 5.10 -4.25 8.63
N LYS A 105 5.45 -4.64 9.85
CA LYS A 105 5.12 -5.92 10.49
C LYS A 105 4.87 -5.65 11.97
N GLU A 106 4.08 -6.49 12.60
CA GLU A 106 4.01 -6.57 14.05
C GLU A 106 5.40 -6.86 14.64
N THR A 107 5.69 -6.29 15.80
CA THR A 107 6.96 -6.42 16.51
C THR A 107 6.72 -6.69 17.99
N GLU A 108 7.72 -7.26 18.65
CA GLU A 108 7.72 -7.49 20.11
C GLU A 108 8.04 -6.21 20.93
N ASN A 109 8.10 -5.04 20.28
CA ASN A 109 8.39 -3.78 20.97
C ASN A 109 7.21 -3.38 21.86
N SER A 110 7.53 -2.83 23.03
CA SER A 110 6.52 -2.36 23.99
C SER A 110 5.84 -1.07 23.51
N VAL A 111 4.51 -1.11 23.42
CA VAL A 111 3.67 0.08 23.13
C VAL A 111 3.86 1.15 24.20
N ILE A 112 3.91 0.76 25.47
CA ILE A 112 4.05 1.67 26.60
C ILE A 112 5.42 2.35 26.58
N GLU A 113 6.50 1.60 26.35
CA GLU A 113 7.84 2.20 26.23
C GLU A 113 7.94 3.16 25.03
N PHE A 114 7.27 2.84 23.91
CA PHE A 114 7.20 3.74 22.78
C PHE A 114 6.45 5.04 23.11
N ILE A 115 5.30 4.96 23.81
CA ILE A 115 4.57 6.15 24.27
C ILE A 115 5.43 6.97 25.26
N GLU A 116 6.12 6.32 26.19
CA GLU A 116 7.00 6.99 27.13
C GLU A 116 8.18 7.71 26.48
N SER A 117 8.65 7.21 25.33
CA SER A 117 9.69 7.86 24.53
C SER A 117 9.25 9.18 23.87
N VAL A 118 7.95 9.51 23.86
CA VAL A 118 7.42 10.75 23.29
C VAL A 118 7.81 11.95 24.17
N GLU A 119 8.70 12.81 23.65
CA GLU A 119 9.25 13.97 24.37
C GLU A 119 8.19 14.99 24.83
N ASN A 120 7.07 15.12 24.11
CA ASN A 120 6.06 16.12 24.41
C ASN A 120 4.98 15.54 25.33
N GLU A 121 4.93 15.99 26.57
CA GLU A 121 4.00 15.49 27.61
C GLU A 121 2.52 15.56 27.20
N LYS A 122 2.09 16.61 26.48
CA LYS A 122 0.70 16.70 26.01
C LYS A 122 0.40 15.64 24.95
N LYS A 123 1.35 15.40 24.03
CA LYS A 123 1.22 14.38 23.00
C LYS A 123 1.32 12.97 23.56
N LYS A 124 2.12 12.78 24.61
CA LYS A 124 2.17 11.54 25.39
C LYS A 124 0.82 11.26 26.05
N ALA A 125 0.24 12.25 26.74
CA ALA A 125 -1.10 12.14 27.31
C ALA A 125 -2.17 11.87 26.24
N ASP A 126 -2.07 12.51 25.08
CA ASP A 126 -2.98 12.24 23.96
C ASP A 126 -2.78 10.80 23.42
N ALA A 127 -1.56 10.30 23.39
CA ALA A 127 -1.26 8.93 22.94
C ALA A 127 -1.85 7.87 23.88
N TYR A 128 -1.82 8.11 25.20
CA TYR A 128 -2.50 7.24 26.18
C TYR A 128 -4.02 7.24 26.02
N GLN A 129 -4.63 8.40 25.80
CA GLN A 129 -6.07 8.47 25.52
C GLN A 129 -6.43 7.77 24.21
N LEU A 130 -5.62 7.93 23.17
CA LEU A 130 -5.81 7.21 21.91
C LEU A 130 -5.66 5.70 22.07
N LEU A 131 -4.72 5.26 22.90
CA LEU A 131 -4.56 3.84 23.23
C LEU A 131 -5.87 3.29 23.80
N GLU A 132 -6.39 3.90 24.86
CA GLU A 132 -7.65 3.48 25.50
C GLU A 132 -8.84 3.50 24.51
N ILE A 133 -8.98 4.58 23.73
CA ILE A 133 -10.08 4.71 22.75
C ILE A 133 -10.02 3.61 21.70
N PHE A 134 -8.84 3.32 21.15
CA PHE A 134 -8.71 2.31 20.11
C PHE A 134 -8.92 0.90 20.68
N GLU A 135 -8.41 0.57 21.87
CA GLU A 135 -8.68 -0.72 22.52
C GLU A 135 -10.16 -0.90 22.82
N GLU A 136 -10.83 0.12 23.39
CA GLU A 136 -12.26 0.10 23.69
C GLU A 136 -13.12 -0.14 22.43
N VAL A 137 -12.83 0.61 21.36
CA VAL A 137 -13.65 0.57 20.15
C VAL A 137 -13.40 -0.66 19.30
N THR A 138 -12.15 -1.11 19.22
CA THR A 138 -11.77 -2.22 18.35
C THR A 138 -11.86 -3.58 19.04
N GLY A 139 -11.74 -3.62 20.36
CA GLY A 139 -11.65 -4.85 21.15
C GLY A 139 -10.32 -5.61 20.99
N TYR A 140 -9.32 -5.01 20.34
CA TYR A 140 -7.99 -5.61 20.18
C TYR A 140 -6.97 -4.92 21.08
N ASP A 141 -6.03 -5.71 21.60
CA ASP A 141 -4.85 -5.19 22.29
C ASP A 141 -3.95 -4.43 21.31
N ALA A 142 -3.32 -3.36 21.78
CA ALA A 142 -2.35 -2.61 20.99
C ALA A 142 -1.05 -3.39 20.74
N LYS A 143 -0.54 -3.30 19.50
CA LYS A 143 0.77 -3.86 19.12
C LYS A 143 1.61 -2.83 18.38
N MET A 144 2.93 -2.93 18.51
CA MET A 144 3.84 -2.11 17.73
C MET A 144 4.00 -2.67 16.33
N TRP A 145 3.75 -1.83 15.32
CA TRP A 145 3.94 -2.12 13.91
C TRP A 145 5.06 -1.27 13.34
N GLY A 146 6.10 -1.96 12.86
CA GLY A 146 7.34 -1.33 12.42
C GLY A 146 7.92 -0.41 13.52
N PRO A 147 8.54 0.71 13.15
CA PRO A 147 9.28 1.52 14.12
C PRO A 147 8.42 2.54 14.90
N SER A 148 7.15 2.76 14.53
CA SER A 148 6.44 3.96 15.03
C SER A 148 4.91 3.92 15.00
N ILE A 149 4.29 2.79 14.65
CA ILE A 149 2.83 2.68 14.58
C ILE A 149 2.35 1.81 15.71
N ILE A 150 1.34 2.29 16.44
CA ILE A 150 0.57 1.50 17.38
C ILE A 150 -0.67 1.04 16.60
N GLY A 151 -0.77 -0.26 16.36
CA GLY A 151 -1.81 -0.87 15.53
C GLY A 151 -2.70 -1.82 16.33
N PHE A 152 -3.92 -2.02 15.83
CA PHE A 152 -4.98 -2.80 16.48
C PHE A 152 -5.61 -3.75 15.48
N GLY A 153 -5.67 -5.03 15.86
CA GLY A 153 -6.02 -6.13 14.96
C GLY A 153 -5.09 -6.23 13.76
N SER A 154 -5.35 -7.19 12.87
CA SER A 154 -4.58 -7.35 11.64
C SER A 154 -5.44 -7.94 10.52
N TYR A 155 -5.02 -7.70 9.28
CA TYR A 155 -5.55 -8.37 8.10
C TYR A 155 -4.40 -8.75 7.16
N HIS A 156 -4.61 -9.83 6.40
CA HIS A 156 -3.67 -10.29 5.39
C HIS A 156 -4.10 -9.77 4.02
N TYR A 157 -3.23 -9.04 3.31
CA TYR A 157 -3.48 -8.57 1.96
C TYR A 157 -2.68 -9.36 0.94
N LYS A 158 -3.27 -9.56 -0.24
CA LYS A 158 -2.60 -10.18 -1.39
C LYS A 158 -2.88 -9.39 -2.67
N TYR A 159 -1.83 -8.91 -3.31
CA TYR A 159 -1.92 -8.21 -4.59
C TYR A 159 -1.89 -9.18 -5.76
N ALA A 160 -2.44 -8.76 -6.91
CA ALA A 160 -2.40 -9.53 -8.15
C ALA A 160 -0.97 -9.86 -8.65
N SER A 161 0.03 -9.08 -8.21
CA SER A 161 1.46 -9.35 -8.49
C SER A 161 2.03 -10.53 -7.67
N GLY A 162 1.26 -11.12 -6.75
CA GLY A 162 1.71 -12.15 -5.82
C GLY A 162 2.38 -11.59 -4.56
N ARG A 163 2.56 -10.27 -4.45
CA ARG A 163 3.03 -9.64 -3.21
C ARG A 163 1.92 -9.68 -2.17
N GLU A 164 2.23 -10.19 -0.99
CA GLU A 164 1.31 -10.27 0.14
C GLU A 164 2.00 -9.87 1.45
N GLY A 165 1.21 -9.74 2.50
CA GLY A 165 1.70 -9.43 3.84
C GLY A 165 0.59 -8.99 4.77
N ASP A 166 0.97 -8.58 5.96
CA ASP A 166 0.04 -8.21 7.02
C ASP A 166 0.07 -6.71 7.28
N ALA A 167 -1.05 -6.17 7.73
CA ALA A 167 -1.20 -4.79 8.16
C ALA A 167 -2.21 -4.70 9.30
N PRO A 168 -2.12 -3.67 10.17
CA PRO A 168 -3.11 -3.46 11.21
C PRO A 168 -4.43 -2.97 10.60
N LEU A 169 -5.57 -3.36 11.19
CA LEU A 169 -6.89 -2.88 10.73
C LEU A 169 -7.01 -1.37 10.88
N VAL A 170 -6.54 -0.87 12.01
CA VAL A 170 -6.44 0.55 12.34
C VAL A 170 -5.19 0.81 13.17
N GLY A 171 -4.76 2.06 13.25
CA GLY A 171 -3.69 2.43 14.17
C GLY A 171 -3.45 3.91 14.26
N PHE A 172 -2.47 4.31 15.07
CA PHE A 172 -2.01 5.69 15.13
C PHE A 172 -0.50 5.78 15.39
N SER A 173 0.04 6.98 15.19
CA SER A 173 1.44 7.30 15.46
C SER A 173 1.55 8.72 16.04
N PRO A 174 1.98 8.89 17.30
CA PRO A 174 2.11 10.20 17.95
C PRO A 174 3.39 10.92 17.52
N ARG A 175 3.55 11.20 16.21
CA ARG A 175 4.78 11.78 15.66
C ARG A 175 5.01 13.21 16.15
N LYS A 176 6.27 13.64 16.09
CA LYS A 176 6.73 14.97 16.55
C LYS A 176 5.86 16.12 16.02
N ALA A 177 5.57 16.15 14.71
CA ALA A 177 4.75 17.19 14.10
C ALA A 177 3.25 17.04 14.42
N LYS A 178 2.65 15.93 14.01
CA LYS A 178 1.21 15.65 14.13
C LYS A 178 0.98 14.20 14.58
N ILE A 179 -0.16 13.94 15.18
CA ILE A 179 -0.65 12.58 15.36
C ILE A 179 -1.20 12.11 14.01
N SER A 180 -0.70 10.98 13.53
CA SER A 180 -1.23 10.30 12.35
C SER A 180 -2.22 9.23 12.80
N LEU A 181 -3.43 9.24 12.25
CA LEU A 181 -4.45 8.23 12.41
C LEU A 181 -4.55 7.43 11.10
N TYR A 182 -4.31 6.13 11.18
CA TYR A 182 -4.39 5.19 10.08
C TYR A 182 -5.80 4.59 10.08
N LEU A 183 -6.72 5.30 9.39
CA LEU A 183 -8.14 4.99 9.26
C LEU A 183 -8.45 4.96 7.76
N THR A 184 -9.39 4.12 7.33
CA THR A 184 -9.60 3.59 5.96
C THR A 184 -9.51 4.60 4.80
N TYR A 185 -9.43 4.05 3.59
CA TYR A 185 -9.35 4.80 2.32
C TYR A 185 -10.59 5.68 2.07
N GLU A 186 -10.46 6.65 1.16
CA GLU A 186 -11.52 7.59 0.79
C GLU A 186 -12.83 6.88 0.42
N SER A 187 -13.89 7.18 1.17
CA SER A 187 -15.29 6.79 0.91
C SER A 187 -16.21 7.99 1.15
N GLU A 188 -17.40 7.99 0.55
CA GLU A 188 -18.36 9.08 0.76
C GLU A 188 -18.79 9.17 2.22
N GLU A 189 -18.97 8.03 2.90
CA GLU A 189 -19.32 7.97 4.31
C GLU A 189 -18.24 8.55 5.20
N ARG A 190 -16.97 8.25 4.90
CA ARG A 190 -15.82 8.82 5.62
C ARG A 190 -15.80 10.34 5.47
N GLU A 191 -16.02 10.86 4.27
CA GLU A 191 -16.05 12.31 4.04
C GLU A 191 -17.20 12.97 4.82
N LYS A 192 -18.37 12.33 4.93
CA LYS A 192 -19.49 12.85 5.75
C LYS A 192 -19.14 12.93 7.24
N LEU A 193 -18.43 11.94 7.78
CA LEU A 193 -17.94 11.97 9.17
C LEU A 193 -16.90 13.06 9.36
N LEU A 194 -15.96 13.22 8.42
CA LEU A 194 -14.89 14.21 8.49
C LEU A 194 -15.40 15.66 8.54
N VAL A 195 -16.57 15.97 7.98
CA VAL A 195 -17.20 17.29 8.11
C VAL A 195 -17.43 17.67 9.58
N LYS A 196 -17.75 16.68 10.43
CA LYS A 196 -18.02 16.88 11.86
C LYS A 196 -16.83 16.59 12.77
N PHE A 197 -15.74 16.07 12.20
CA PHE A 197 -14.61 15.55 12.97
C PHE A 197 -13.79 16.62 13.71
N GLY A 198 -13.83 17.88 13.26
CA GLY A 198 -13.04 18.97 13.83
C GLY A 198 -11.81 19.31 13.00
N LYS A 199 -10.78 19.89 13.62
CA LYS A 199 -9.62 20.44 12.90
C LYS A 199 -8.62 19.34 12.54
N HIS A 200 -8.60 18.98 11.26
CA HIS A 200 -7.73 17.93 10.73
C HIS A 200 -7.19 18.27 9.34
N THR A 201 -6.18 17.51 8.92
CA THR A 201 -5.75 17.42 7.51
C THR A 201 -5.76 15.94 7.11
N LYS A 202 -5.91 15.62 5.84
CA LYS A 202 -5.96 14.21 5.39
C LYS A 202 -5.05 13.94 4.19
N SER A 203 -4.58 12.72 4.09
CA SER A 203 -4.09 12.11 2.85
C SER A 203 -5.08 11.01 2.42
N LYS A 204 -4.74 10.28 1.36
CA LYS A 204 -5.56 9.17 0.87
C LYS A 204 -5.78 8.06 1.91
N ALA A 205 -4.79 7.83 2.78
CA ALA A 205 -4.77 6.68 3.70
C ALA A 205 -4.63 7.07 5.18
N CYS A 206 -4.51 8.36 5.49
CA CYS A 206 -4.30 8.82 6.86
C CYS A 206 -5.05 10.12 7.14
N ILE A 207 -5.43 10.31 8.40
CA ILE A 207 -5.91 11.58 8.94
C ILE A 207 -4.85 12.11 9.90
N TYR A 208 -4.60 13.41 9.90
CA TYR A 208 -3.61 14.05 10.75
C TYR A 208 -4.26 15.10 11.62
N VAL A 209 -3.99 15.03 12.92
CA VAL A 209 -4.49 15.95 13.94
C VAL A 209 -3.32 16.47 14.78
N ASN A 210 -3.41 17.67 15.33
CA ASN A 210 -2.30 18.20 16.14
C ASN A 210 -2.35 17.67 17.58
N LYS A 211 -3.56 17.57 18.14
CA LYS A 211 -3.89 17.15 19.49
C LYS A 211 -5.33 16.63 19.53
N LEU A 212 -5.68 15.82 20.53
CA LEU A 212 -7.04 15.27 20.66
C LEU A 212 -8.11 16.35 20.84
N ALA A 213 -7.81 17.42 21.57
CA ALA A 213 -8.74 18.53 21.80
C ALA A 213 -9.14 19.31 20.52
N ASP A 214 -8.49 19.04 19.38
CA ASP A 214 -8.86 19.63 18.09
C ASP A 214 -10.00 18.84 17.39
N ILE A 215 -10.37 17.65 17.88
CA ILE A 215 -11.30 16.73 17.23
C ILE A 215 -12.43 16.25 18.13
N ASP A 216 -13.50 15.79 17.50
CA ASP A 216 -14.64 15.15 18.15
C ASP A 216 -14.33 13.65 18.37
N ILE A 217 -14.38 13.21 19.63
CA ILE A 217 -14.03 11.86 20.03
C ILE A 217 -15.09 10.85 19.60
N ASP A 218 -16.38 11.21 19.60
CA ASP A 218 -17.42 10.29 19.17
C ASP A 218 -17.31 10.04 17.67
N VAL A 219 -17.01 11.09 16.88
CA VAL A 219 -16.72 10.93 15.45
C VAL A 219 -15.44 10.11 15.21
N LEU A 220 -14.41 10.23 16.07
CA LEU A 220 -13.24 9.35 16.01
C LEU A 220 -13.63 7.88 16.19
N LYS A 221 -14.45 7.58 17.21
CA LYS A 221 -14.93 6.22 17.48
C LYS A 221 -15.71 5.66 16.28
N ASP A 222 -16.56 6.46 15.64
CA ASP A 222 -17.30 6.04 14.44
C ASP A 222 -16.38 5.76 13.25
N LEU A 223 -15.36 6.60 13.02
CA LEU A 223 -14.36 6.39 11.97
C LEU A 223 -13.54 5.10 12.19
N ILE A 224 -13.22 4.78 13.45
CA ILE A 224 -12.52 3.54 13.81
C ILE A 224 -13.41 2.33 13.50
N LYS A 225 -14.66 2.32 13.99
CA LYS A 225 -15.61 1.21 13.76
C LYS A 225 -15.80 0.95 12.27
N GLN A 226 -16.08 2.01 11.51
CA GLN A 226 -16.27 1.91 10.07
C GLN A 226 -15.03 1.34 9.38
N THR A 227 -13.82 1.76 9.81
CA THR A 227 -12.58 1.24 9.22
C THR A 227 -12.40 -0.25 9.50
N VAL A 228 -12.61 -0.67 10.75
CA VAL A 228 -12.51 -2.08 11.15
C VAL A 228 -13.48 -2.93 10.33
N GLU A 229 -14.75 -2.55 10.29
CA GLU A 229 -15.78 -3.25 9.50
C GLU A 229 -15.41 -3.32 8.02
N THR A 230 -14.90 -2.22 7.45
CA THR A 230 -14.48 -2.18 6.04
C THR A 230 -13.37 -3.20 5.76
N TYR A 231 -12.31 -3.23 6.56
CA TYR A 231 -11.21 -4.15 6.34
C TYR A 231 -11.59 -5.61 6.60
N GLN A 232 -12.42 -5.88 7.62
CA GLN A 232 -12.92 -7.23 7.88
C GLN A 232 -13.82 -7.74 6.73
N ASN A 233 -14.59 -6.86 6.08
CA ASN A 233 -15.39 -7.24 4.92
C ASN A 233 -14.52 -7.44 3.65
N LEU A 234 -13.46 -6.65 3.48
CA LEU A 234 -12.55 -6.76 2.34
C LEU A 234 -11.61 -7.96 2.45
N TYR A 235 -11.20 -8.29 3.66
CA TYR A 235 -10.27 -9.37 3.99
C TYR A 235 -10.89 -10.23 5.10
N PRO A 236 -11.96 -10.99 4.80
CA PRO A 236 -12.56 -11.88 5.78
C PRO A 236 -11.53 -12.90 6.23
N ASN A 237 -11.41 -13.09 7.55
CA ASN A 237 -10.57 -14.15 8.11
C ASN A 237 -11.10 -15.50 7.59
N GLU A 238 -10.27 -16.23 6.84
CA GLU A 238 -10.56 -17.61 6.41
C GLU A 238 -10.64 -18.57 7.60
#